data_AF-A0A4S3JIX1-F1
#
_entry.id   AF-A0A4S3JIX1-F1
#
_cell.length_a   1.000
_cell.length_b   1.000
_cell.length_c   1.000
_cell.angle_alpha   90.00
_cell.angle_beta   90.00
_cell.angle_gamma   90.00
#
_symmetry.space_group_name_H-M   'P 1'
#
loop_
_entity.id
_entity.type
_entity.pdbx_description
1 polymer ?
#
loop_
_entity_poly.entity_id
_entity_poly.type
_entity_poly.pdbx_seq_one_letter_code
_entity_poly.pdbx_strand_id
1 'polypeptide(L)'
;MEQHSHHSLYSIAEEITPQDHQILRNGGTSSNIERLPSRLQLSKAPFQSKTRQIENLTYEVGYLKAELAWHTESRRALLQLQEQMYEMFHRMEDALVQVNARLQEAEQRYLSFWGLEACAGGNEEMI
;
A
#
# COMPACT_ATOMS: atom_id res chain seq x y z
N MET A 1 10.85 -45.56 -17.57
CA MET A 1 10.99 -44.22 -18.17
C MET A 1 9.88 -43.37 -17.60
N GLU A 2 10.20 -42.53 -16.62
CA GLU A 2 9.20 -41.70 -15.93
C GLU A 2 8.81 -40.53 -16.84
N GLN A 3 7.58 -40.57 -17.36
CA GLN A 3 6.97 -39.48 -18.11
C GLN A 3 6.71 -38.33 -17.15
N HIS A 4 7.58 -37.32 -17.18
CA HIS A 4 7.35 -36.08 -16.46
C HIS A 4 6.22 -35.35 -17.19
N SER A 5 5.03 -35.33 -16.58
CA SER A 5 3.91 -34.53 -17.07
C SER A 5 4.33 -33.06 -17.04
N HIS A 6 4.53 -32.46 -18.21
CA HIS A 6 4.73 -31.02 -18.34
C HIS A 6 3.46 -30.31 -17.86
N HIS A 7 3.41 -29.95 -16.57
CA HIS A 7 2.51 -28.90 -16.13
C HIS A 7 2.96 -27.63 -16.82
N SER A 8 2.24 -27.24 -17.87
CA SER A 8 2.36 -25.92 -18.47
C SER A 8 2.00 -24.92 -17.38
N LEU A 9 3.02 -24.27 -16.81
CA LEU A 9 2.81 -23.17 -15.89
C LEU A 9 1.95 -22.14 -16.61
N TYR A 10 0.89 -21.67 -15.96
CA TYR A 10 0.04 -20.61 -16.49
C TYR A 10 0.91 -19.48 -17.02
N SER A 11 0.73 -19.12 -18.30
CA SER A 11 1.42 -17.96 -18.86
C SER A 11 0.97 -16.73 -18.08
N ILE A 12 1.93 -15.95 -17.59
CA ILE A 12 1.67 -14.67 -16.95
C ILE A 12 0.86 -13.85 -17.97
N ALA A 13 -0.31 -13.33 -17.60
CA ALA A 13 -1.15 -12.56 -18.51
C ALA A 13 -0.32 -11.43 -19.14
N GLU A 14 -0.07 -11.54 -20.45
CA GLU A 14 0.86 -10.70 -21.21
C GLU A 14 0.24 -9.36 -21.63
N GLU A 15 -0.90 -9.01 -21.05
CA GLU A 15 -1.72 -7.92 -21.52
C GLU A 15 -1.32 -6.60 -20.85
N ILE A 16 -0.95 -5.60 -21.67
CA ILE A 16 -0.81 -4.23 -21.21
C ILE A 16 -2.18 -3.78 -20.70
N THR A 17 -2.25 -3.46 -19.42
CA THR A 17 -3.49 -3.03 -18.78
C THR A 17 -3.68 -1.51 -18.92
N PRO A 18 -4.92 -1.00 -18.76
CA PRO A 18 -5.16 0.44 -18.68
C PRO A 18 -4.36 1.14 -17.56
N GLN A 19 -4.02 0.41 -16.50
CA GLN A 19 -3.19 0.91 -15.41
C GLN A 19 -1.74 1.15 -15.87
N ASP A 20 -1.18 0.26 -16.68
CA ASP A 20 0.15 0.44 -17.29
C ASP A 20 0.20 1.72 -18.13
N HIS A 21 -0.87 2.00 -18.88
CA HIS A 21 -0.99 3.24 -19.63
C HIS A 21 -1.08 4.49 -18.74
N GLN A 22 -1.78 4.43 -17.60
CA GLN A 22 -1.81 5.53 -16.64
C GLN A 22 -0.44 5.79 -16.00
N ILE A 23 0.29 4.71 -15.65
CA ILE A 23 1.66 4.81 -15.14
C ILE A 23 2.55 5.51 -16.16
N LEU A 24 2.46 5.10 -17.43
CA LEU A 24 3.21 5.70 -18.53
C LEU A 24 2.90 7.19 -18.71
N ARG A 25 1.62 7.59 -18.66
CA ARG A 25 1.21 8.99 -18.75
C ARG A 25 1.78 9.86 -17.63
N ASN A 26 2.05 9.27 -16.47
CA ASN A 26 2.62 9.96 -15.32
C ASN A 26 4.16 9.92 -15.31
N GLY A 27 4.79 9.46 -16.40
CA GLY A 27 6.24 9.39 -16.55
C GLY A 27 6.88 8.16 -15.90
N GLY A 28 6.09 7.19 -15.44
CA GLY A 28 6.58 5.91 -14.94
C GLY A 28 6.63 4.85 -16.03
N THR A 29 7.18 3.69 -15.70
CA THR A 29 7.15 2.50 -16.56
C THR A 29 6.78 1.30 -15.70
N SER A 30 5.95 0.40 -16.22
CA SER A 30 5.64 -0.86 -15.54
C SER A 30 6.50 -2.00 -16.09
N SER A 31 6.68 -3.05 -15.27
CA SER A 31 7.34 -4.29 -15.66
C SER A 31 6.77 -4.87 -16.98
N ASN A 32 5.46 -4.77 -17.18
CA ASN A 32 4.80 -5.21 -18.42
C ASN A 32 5.26 -4.40 -19.64
N ILE A 33 5.41 -3.08 -19.50
CA ILE A 33 5.89 -2.20 -20.58
C ILE A 33 7.38 -2.43 -20.84
N GLU A 34 8.20 -2.56 -19.79
CA GLU A 34 9.65 -2.77 -19.92
C GLU A 34 10.01 -4.09 -20.60
N ARG A 35 9.22 -5.15 -20.35
CA ARG A 35 9.45 -6.49 -20.92
C ARG A 35 8.81 -6.69 -22.29
N LEU A 36 7.95 -5.77 -22.72
CA LEU A 36 7.24 -5.89 -24.00
C LEU A 36 8.20 -6.04 -25.20
N PRO A 37 9.29 -5.27 -25.33
CA PRO A 37 10.17 -5.37 -26.50
C PRO A 37 10.87 -6.72 -26.62
N SER A 38 11.42 -7.24 -25.51
CA SER A 38 12.07 -8.55 -25.48
C SER A 38 11.07 -9.66 -25.80
N ARG A 39 9.86 -9.61 -25.23
CA ARG A 39 8.80 -10.58 -25.51
C ARG A 39 8.27 -10.53 -26.94
N LEU A 40 8.10 -9.32 -27.51
CA LEU A 40 7.74 -9.15 -28.91
C LEU A 40 8.78 -9.76 -29.85
N GLN A 41 10.07 -9.63 -29.53
CA GLN A 41 11.14 -10.28 -30.30
C GLN A 41 11.07 -11.81 -30.21
N LEU A 42 10.74 -12.37 -29.03
CA LEU A 42 10.55 -13.81 -28.87
C LEU A 42 9.38 -14.33 -29.70
N SER A 43 8.25 -13.63 -29.70
CA SER A 43 7.04 -14.03 -30.46
C SER A 43 7.26 -14.03 -31.99
N LYS A 44 8.16 -13.17 -32.48
CA LYS A 44 8.48 -13.03 -33.91
C LYS A 44 9.50 -14.05 -34.42
N ALA A 45 10.14 -14.81 -33.53
CA ALA A 45 11.19 -15.77 -33.88
C ALA A 45 10.67 -17.21 -33.78
N PRO A 46 10.10 -17.79 -34.86
CA PRO A 46 9.43 -19.10 -34.82
C PRO A 46 10.38 -20.28 -34.57
N PHE A 47 11.70 -20.09 -34.73
CA PHE A 47 12.70 -21.13 -34.49
C PHE A 47 13.84 -20.58 -33.64
N GLN A 48 13.84 -20.95 -32.36
CA GLN A 48 14.97 -20.71 -31.46
C GLN A 48 15.76 -22.00 -31.26
N SER A 49 17.09 -21.90 -31.28
CA SER A 49 17.93 -23.02 -30.82
C SER A 49 17.68 -23.26 -29.33
N LYS A 50 17.81 -24.52 -28.88
CA LYS A 50 17.63 -24.88 -27.47
C LYS A 50 18.52 -24.06 -26.53
N THR A 51 19.73 -23.72 -26.96
CA THR A 51 20.66 -22.86 -26.21
C THR A 51 20.08 -21.47 -25.98
N ARG A 52 19.54 -20.83 -27.03
CA ARG A 52 18.92 -19.51 -26.93
C ARG A 52 17.66 -19.53 -26.06
N GLN A 53 16.89 -20.61 -26.12
CA GLN A 53 15.74 -20.81 -25.24
C GLN A 53 16.15 -20.89 -23.76
N ILE A 54 17.24 -21.58 -23.45
CA ILE A 54 17.78 -21.67 -22.08
C ILE A 54 18.28 -20.30 -21.60
N GLU A 55 18.98 -19.54 -22.45
CA GLU A 55 19.43 -18.18 -22.13
C GLU A 55 18.26 -17.25 -21.82
N ASN A 56 17.23 -17.27 -22.67
CA ASN A 56 16.01 -16.47 -22.48
C ASN A 56 15.29 -16.85 -21.17
N LEU A 57 15.13 -18.15 -20.88
CA LEU A 57 14.53 -18.60 -19.62
C LEU A 57 15.36 -18.20 -18.41
N THR A 58 16.69 -18.25 -18.50
CA THR A 58 17.60 -17.82 -17.42
C THR A 58 17.44 -16.34 -17.14
N TYR A 59 17.33 -15.52 -18.19
CA TYR A 59 17.06 -14.09 -18.07
C TYR A 59 15.70 -13.83 -17.41
N GLU A 60 14.63 -14.48 -17.90
CA GLU A 60 13.28 -14.31 -17.36
C GLU A 60 13.18 -14.74 -15.89
N VAL A 61 13.82 -15.85 -15.50
CA VAL A 61 13.89 -16.28 -14.10
C VAL A 61 14.65 -15.28 -13.25
N GLY A 62 15.75 -14.72 -13.76
CA GLY A 62 16.50 -13.67 -13.07
C GLY A 62 15.66 -12.42 -12.84
N TYR A 63 14.95 -11.98 -13.87
CA TYR A 63 14.05 -10.83 -13.80
C TYR A 63 12.92 -11.06 -12.79
N LEU A 64 12.22 -12.20 -12.88
CA LEU A 64 11.13 -12.53 -11.97
C LEU A 64 11.58 -12.63 -10.50
N LYS A 65 12.80 -13.11 -10.24
CA LYS A 65 13.37 -13.11 -8.89
C LYS A 65 13.61 -11.69 -8.37
N ALA A 66 14.13 -10.80 -9.21
CA ALA A 66 14.32 -9.40 -8.85
C ALA A 66 12.98 -8.69 -8.59
N GLU A 67 11.98 -8.95 -9.44
CA GLU A 67 10.63 -8.43 -9.29
C GLU A 67 9.97 -8.92 -7.97
N LEU A 68 10.11 -10.21 -7.65
CA LEU A 68 9.61 -10.77 -6.39
C LEU A 68 10.30 -10.12 -5.18
N ALA A 69 11.63 -9.98 -5.22
CA ALA A 69 12.38 -9.30 -4.18
C ALA A 69 11.88 -7.85 -3.98
N TRP A 70 11.74 -7.10 -5.08
CA TRP A 70 11.20 -5.74 -5.06
C TRP A 70 9.79 -5.67 -4.47
N HIS A 71 8.90 -6.60 -4.83
CA HIS A 71 7.55 -6.66 -4.24
C HIS A 71 7.57 -6.92 -2.75
N THR A 72 8.44 -7.82 -2.27
CA THR A 72 8.55 -8.11 -0.84
C THR A 72 9.08 -6.93 -0.04
N GLU A 73 10.05 -6.22 -0.59
CA GLU A 73 10.62 -5.01 0.02
C GLU A 73 9.59 -3.88 0.04
N SER A 74 8.94 -3.61 -1.10
CA SER A 74 7.89 -2.59 -1.22
C SER A 74 6.73 -2.85 -0.27
N ARG A 75 6.29 -4.11 -0.15
CA ARG A 75 5.24 -4.51 0.81
C ARG A 75 5.67 -4.24 2.25
N ARG A 76 6.91 -4.56 2.61
CA ARG A 76 7.44 -4.30 3.96
C ARG A 76 7.44 -2.79 4.25
N ALA A 77 7.93 -1.97 3.32
CA ALA A 77 7.94 -0.52 3.46
C ALA A 77 6.53 0.06 3.62
N LEU A 78 5.55 -0.43 2.84
CA LEU A 78 4.16 -0.01 2.96
C LEU A 78 3.53 -0.37 4.31
N LEU A 79 3.82 -1.56 4.84
CA LEU A 79 3.34 -1.97 6.16
C LEU A 79 3.96 -1.11 7.29
N GLN A 80 5.24 -0.78 7.19
CA GLN A 80 5.91 0.13 8.14
C GLN A 80 5.31 1.53 8.08
N LEU A 81 5.06 2.05 6.87
CA LEU A 81 4.39 3.33 6.70
C LEU A 81 2.97 3.31 7.31
N GLN A 82 2.23 2.23 7.10
CA GLN A 82 0.90 2.06 7.68
C GLN A 82 0.94 2.10 9.21
N GLU A 83 1.88 1.40 9.83
CA GLU A 83 2.07 1.42 11.28
C GLU A 83 2.39 2.83 11.81
N GLN A 84 3.32 3.54 11.15
CA GLN A 84 3.66 4.92 11.51
C GLN A 84 2.47 5.87 11.37
N MET A 85 1.66 5.71 10.32
CA MET A 85 0.44 6.51 10.16
C MET A 85 -0.54 6.25 11.30
N TYR A 86 -0.78 5.00 11.68
CA TYR A 86 -1.67 4.68 12.80
C TYR A 86 -1.17 5.31 14.10
N GLU A 87 0.12 5.22 14.39
CA GLU A 87 0.69 5.81 15.59
C GLU A 87 0.52 7.34 15.59
N MET A 88 0.75 7.99 14.44
CA MET A 88 0.53 9.43 14.31
C MET A 88 -0.94 9.82 14.50
N PHE A 89 -1.88 9.05 13.95
CA PHE A 89 -3.31 9.28 14.14
C PHE A 89 -3.72 9.15 15.62
N HIS A 90 -3.22 8.12 16.33
CA HIS A 90 -3.50 7.96 17.76
C HIS A 90 -2.95 9.14 18.58
N ARG A 91 -1.71 9.57 18.31
CA ARG A 91 -1.15 10.76 18.99
C ARG A 91 -1.96 12.03 18.72
N MET A 92 -2.48 12.19 17.52
CA MET A 92 -3.34 13.32 17.17
C MET A 92 -4.69 13.25 17.91
N GLU A 93 -5.28 12.06 18.00
CA GLU A 93 -6.51 11.82 18.75
C GLU A 93 -6.32 12.15 20.24
N ASP A 94 -5.26 11.64 20.87
CA ASP A 94 -4.92 11.93 22.26
C ASP A 94 -4.71 13.43 22.50
N ALA A 95 -4.02 14.12 21.57
CA ALA A 95 -3.81 15.56 21.66
C ALA A 95 -5.14 16.33 21.58
N LEU A 96 -6.05 15.92 20.69
CA LEU A 96 -7.39 16.53 20.58
C LEU A 96 -8.20 16.33 21.86
N VAL A 97 -8.16 15.12 22.44
CA VAL A 97 -8.82 14.84 23.74
C VAL A 97 -8.26 15.72 24.84
N GLN A 98 -6.94 15.85 24.94
CA GLN A 98 -6.28 16.71 25.94
C GLN A 98 -6.62 18.19 25.76
N VAL A 99 -6.64 18.68 24.52
CA VAL A 99 -7.02 20.08 24.23
C VAL A 99 -8.46 20.33 24.63
N ASN A 100 -9.38 19.40 24.31
CA ASN A 100 -10.79 19.55 24.69
C ASN A 100 -10.99 19.55 26.21
N ALA A 101 -10.32 18.64 26.93
CA ALA A 101 -10.37 18.61 28.40
C ALA A 101 -9.85 19.93 29.01
N ARG A 102 -8.72 20.45 28.51
CA ARG A 102 -8.19 21.75 28.98
C ARG A 102 -9.10 22.92 28.63
N LEU A 103 -9.79 22.87 27.49
CA LEU A 103 -10.75 23.89 27.09
C LEU A 103 -11.94 23.90 28.06
N GLN A 104 -12.48 22.74 28.41
CA GLN A 104 -13.56 22.59 29.38
C GLN A 104 -13.13 23.07 30.78
N GLU A 105 -11.92 22.72 31.22
CA GLU A 105 -11.38 23.24 32.49
C GLU A 105 -11.23 24.76 32.47
N ALA A 106 -10.75 25.33 31.36
CA ALA A 106 -10.62 26.78 31.22
C ALA A 106 -11.99 27.49 31.21
N GLU A 107 -12.98 26.90 30.54
CA GLU A 107 -14.37 27.37 30.55
C GLU A 107 -14.96 27.35 31.97
N GLN A 108 -14.82 26.23 32.69
CA GLN A 108 -15.29 26.11 34.08
C GLN A 108 -14.62 27.13 35.00
N ARG A 109 -13.31 27.33 34.88
CA ARG A 109 -12.56 28.34 35.65
C ARG A 109 -13.00 29.76 35.32
N TYR A 110 -13.31 30.03 34.06
CA TYR A 110 -13.83 31.32 33.64
C TYR A 110 -15.22 31.56 34.23
N LEU A 111 -16.14 30.60 34.09
CA LEU A 111 -17.50 30.70 34.63
C LEU A 111 -17.51 30.84 36.17
N SER A 112 -16.66 30.09 36.88
CA SER A 112 -16.54 30.20 38.34
C SER A 112 -15.96 31.56 38.77
N PHE A 113 -14.99 32.11 38.03
CA PHE A 113 -14.49 33.47 38.26
C PHE A 113 -15.60 34.52 38.14
N TRP A 114 -16.56 34.31 37.23
CA TRP A 114 -17.72 35.20 37.06
C TRP A 114 -18.89 34.89 38.00
N GLY A 115 -18.77 33.91 38.91
CA GLY A 115 -19.83 33.52 39.84
C GLY A 115 -21.04 32.86 39.18
N LEU A 116 -20.90 32.42 37.93
CA LEU A 116 -21.90 31.66 37.18
C LEU A 116 -21.63 30.17 37.39
N GLU A 117 -21.68 29.69 38.63
CA GLU A 117 -21.75 28.25 38.85
C GLU A 117 -23.10 27.76 38.32
N ALA A 118 -23.08 26.73 37.47
CA ALA A 118 -24.30 26.06 37.06
C ALA A 118 -25.00 25.55 38.33
N CYS A 119 -26.14 26.16 38.68
CA CYS A 119 -27.06 25.66 39.69
C CYS A 119 -27.61 24.30 39.24
N ALA A 120 -26.80 23.25 39.37
CA ALA A 120 -27.22 21.87 39.23
C ALA A 120 -27.48 21.33 40.65
N GLY A 121 -28.71 21.51 41.13
CA GLY A 121 -29.13 20.97 42.42
C GLY A 121 -30.44 21.59 42.89
N GLY A 122 -31.55 20.99 42.50
CA GLY A 122 -32.88 21.35 43.00
C GLY A 122 -32.97 21.14 44.52
N ASN A 123 -33.47 22.15 45.22
CA ASN A 123 -34.19 21.95 46.47
C ASN A 123 -35.66 22.22 46.19
N GLU A 124 -36.37 21.17 45.73
CA GLU A 124 -37.74 20.93 46.17
C GLU A 124 -37.66 20.58 47.66
N GLU A 125 -37.56 21.59 48.53
CA GLU A 125 -37.93 21.44 49.94
C GLU A 125 -39.39 21.85 50.08
N MET A 126 -40.23 20.83 50.25
CA MET A 126 -41.60 20.92 50.76
C MET A 126 -41.68 21.83 51.99
N ILE A 127 -42.56 22.83 51.93
CA ILE A 127 -43.38 23.28 53.06
C ILE A 127 -44.82 23.35 52.58
#